data_AF-A0A428MXS9-F1
#
_entry.id   AF-A0A428MXS9-F1
#
_cell.length_a   1.000
_cell.length_b   1.000
_cell.length_c   1.000
_cell.angle_alpha   90.00
_cell.angle_beta   90.00
_cell.angle_gamma   90.00
#
_symmetry.space_group_name_H-M   'P 1'
#
loop_
_entity.id
_entity.type
_entity.pdbx_description
1 polymer ?
#
loop_
_entity_poly.entity_id
_entity_poly.type
_entity_poly.pdbx_seq_one_letter_code
_entity_poly.pdbx_strand_id
1 'polypeptide(L)'
;MNIQKPISTYKNGEFFSVYDTIVREVPFTIFVNGEEFATMVCSPFHFDELVVGFLLSEGVILFKTDMESLDIDEFRGFAYVQLKNKHQKKQSYYSKRFIGSCCGKSRQFYFENDVRTAKTSMTTASLSADQCIQLMKKLQDQSYLFKKTGGVHNAAICSTADIIVNRADIGRHNALDKLYGHCLLNHITVRDKMLVFSGRLSSEVLTKAAKMGVGIVLSKAAPTDLAIKLAEDLNITAVGFIRNCTFNVYSHSYRIKENEKGDTTMSSCNIDHSKDSVYEKLESQKQHLPSSLYNSCKKKLNEDLQQDKLNEVFHLLKKYDLADYDEKQARNKKLFYLVE
;
A
#
# COMPACT_ATOMS: atom_id res chain seq x y z
N MET A 1 18.29 -10.46 -0.27
CA MET A 1 17.26 -9.42 0.02
C MET A 1 17.43 -8.80 1.42
N ASN A 2 17.70 -9.60 2.45
CA ASN A 2 17.99 -9.15 3.81
C ASN A 2 19.32 -9.75 4.30
N ILE A 3 19.82 -9.27 5.43
CA ILE A 3 21.00 -9.79 6.14
C ILE A 3 20.72 -9.83 7.64
N GLN A 4 21.39 -10.74 8.34
CA GLN A 4 21.39 -10.74 9.80
C GLN A 4 22.53 -9.90 10.33
N LYS A 5 22.26 -9.09 11.36
CA LYS A 5 23.26 -8.30 12.06
C LYS A 5 23.14 -8.51 13.56
N PRO A 6 24.26 -8.65 14.29
CA PRO A 6 24.23 -8.60 15.74
C PRO A 6 23.83 -7.18 16.18
N ILE A 7 22.86 -7.10 17.09
CA ILE A 7 22.34 -5.86 17.67
C ILE A 7 22.22 -6.01 19.19
N SER A 8 22.02 -4.87 19.86
CA SER A 8 21.64 -4.82 21.27
C SER A 8 20.16 -4.42 21.38
N THR A 9 19.34 -5.30 21.94
CA THR A 9 17.91 -5.03 22.21
C THR A 9 17.72 -4.68 23.68
N TYR A 10 17.08 -3.54 23.96
CA TYR A 10 16.67 -3.18 25.32
C TYR A 10 15.28 -3.73 25.63
N LYS A 11 15.15 -4.53 26.69
CA LYS A 11 13.87 -5.06 27.18
C LYS A 11 13.89 -5.15 28.69
N ASN A 12 12.83 -4.71 29.35
CA ASN A 12 12.64 -4.83 30.80
C ASN A 12 13.82 -4.31 31.66
N GLY A 13 14.46 -3.21 31.27
CA GLY A 13 15.56 -2.63 32.07
C GLY A 13 16.97 -3.03 31.60
N GLU A 14 17.10 -4.04 30.74
CA GLU A 14 18.40 -4.65 30.40
C GLU A 14 18.64 -4.71 28.89
N PHE A 15 19.92 -4.74 28.50
CA PHE A 15 20.35 -4.96 27.11
C PHE A 15 20.69 -6.42 26.86
N PHE A 16 20.18 -6.96 25.75
CA PHE A 16 20.44 -8.32 25.27
C PHE A 16 21.12 -8.26 23.91
N SER A 17 22.16 -9.06 23.69
CA SER A 17 22.74 -9.24 22.35
C SER A 17 21.93 -10.28 21.58
N VAL A 18 21.37 -9.87 20.44
CA VAL A 18 20.55 -10.72 19.57
C VAL A 18 20.89 -10.45 18.11
N TYR A 19 20.44 -11.31 17.20
CA TYR A 19 20.52 -11.04 15.77
C TYR A 19 19.19 -10.48 15.27
N ASP A 20 19.25 -9.41 14.49
CA ASP A 20 18.10 -8.85 13.80
C ASP A 20 18.25 -8.97 12.28
N THR A 21 17.12 -9.12 11.60
CA THR A 21 17.05 -9.23 10.14
C THR A 21 16.77 -7.86 9.55
N ILE A 22 17.75 -7.29 8.86
CA ILE A 22 17.65 -5.97 8.24
C ILE A 22 17.59 -6.09 6.71
N VAL A 23 16.93 -5.13 6.07
CA VAL A 23 16.91 -5.05 4.60
C VAL A 23 18.28 -4.60 4.07
N ARG A 24 18.66 -5.08 2.89
CA ARG A 24 19.81 -4.53 2.15
C ARG A 24 19.35 -3.37 1.25
N GLU A 25 20.17 -2.34 1.22
CA GLU A 25 20.10 -1.26 0.23
C GLU A 25 21.41 -1.21 -0.56
N VAL A 26 21.30 -0.91 -1.86
CA VAL A 26 22.46 -0.78 -2.76
C VAL A 26 22.27 0.44 -3.68
N PRO A 27 23.34 1.17 -4.03
CA PRO A 27 23.29 2.11 -5.13
C PRO A 27 23.18 1.35 -6.46
N PHE A 28 22.38 1.87 -7.37
CA PHE A 28 22.18 1.31 -8.70
C PHE A 28 22.12 2.42 -9.74
N THR A 29 23.02 2.38 -10.73
CA THR A 29 23.18 3.41 -11.76
C THR A 29 22.70 2.91 -13.11
N ILE A 30 21.86 3.69 -13.77
CA ILE A 30 21.30 3.40 -15.09
C ILE A 30 22.01 4.29 -16.11
N PHE A 31 22.59 3.67 -17.13
CA PHE A 31 23.14 4.31 -18.32
C PHE A 31 22.18 4.14 -19.48
N VAL A 32 21.90 5.22 -20.20
CA VAL A 32 21.05 5.21 -21.40
C VAL A 32 21.88 5.70 -22.58
N ASN A 33 22.00 4.87 -23.63
CA ASN A 33 22.81 5.15 -24.82
C ASN A 33 24.27 5.55 -24.50
N GLY A 34 24.84 5.00 -23.43
CA GLY A 34 26.22 5.26 -22.99
C GLY A 34 26.41 6.47 -22.06
N GLU A 35 25.35 7.22 -21.77
CA GLU A 35 25.40 8.35 -20.81
C GLU A 35 24.77 7.96 -19.48
N GLU A 36 25.35 8.40 -18.36
CA GLU A 36 24.75 8.20 -17.03
C GLU A 36 23.42 8.95 -16.94
N PHE A 37 22.34 8.21 -16.69
CA PHE A 37 20.99 8.76 -16.67
C PHE A 37 20.48 9.00 -15.25
N ALA A 38 20.68 8.05 -14.33
CA ALA A 38 20.29 8.22 -12.93
C ALA A 38 21.00 7.21 -12.03
N THR A 39 21.27 7.62 -10.79
CA THR A 39 21.67 6.72 -9.71
C THR A 39 20.61 6.74 -8.61
N MET A 40 20.15 5.57 -8.19
CA MET A 40 19.15 5.42 -7.13
C MET A 40 19.58 4.40 -6.09
N VAL A 41 19.13 4.57 -4.85
CA VAL A 41 19.30 3.56 -3.80
C VAL A 41 18.06 2.66 -3.82
N CYS A 42 18.26 1.35 -3.97
CA CYS A 42 17.16 0.39 -4.09
C CYS A 42 17.47 -0.94 -3.38
N SER A 43 16.46 -1.81 -3.30
CA SER A 43 16.66 -3.18 -2.83
C SER A 43 17.25 -4.06 -3.94
N PRO A 44 18.22 -4.96 -3.61
CA PRO A 44 18.99 -5.71 -4.59
C PRO A 44 18.23 -6.93 -5.13
N PHE A 45 17.17 -6.68 -5.88
CA PHE A 45 16.35 -7.69 -6.57
C PHE A 45 15.42 -7.02 -7.58
N HIS A 46 15.06 -7.74 -8.66
CA HIS A 46 14.21 -7.23 -9.75
C HIS A 46 14.75 -5.93 -10.38
N PHE A 47 16.03 -5.90 -10.70
CA PHE A 47 16.68 -4.72 -11.30
C PHE A 47 16.15 -4.42 -12.70
N ASP A 48 15.85 -5.45 -13.49
CA ASP A 48 15.26 -5.34 -14.81
C ASP A 48 13.92 -4.62 -14.78
N GLU A 49 13.04 -5.02 -13.87
CA GLU A 49 11.75 -4.37 -13.65
C GLU A 49 11.90 -2.95 -13.14
N LEU A 50 12.88 -2.70 -12.25
CA LEU A 50 13.18 -1.35 -11.76
C LEU A 50 13.60 -0.43 -12.90
N VAL A 51 14.52 -0.86 -13.76
CA VAL A 51 15.00 -0.06 -14.89
C VAL A 51 13.87 0.23 -15.85
N VAL A 52 13.14 -0.80 -16.30
CA VAL A 52 12.06 -0.63 -17.27
C VAL A 52 10.97 0.27 -16.70
N GLY A 53 10.55 0.04 -15.45
CA GLY A 53 9.54 0.84 -14.79
C GLY A 53 9.96 2.28 -14.54
N PHE A 54 11.21 2.51 -14.16
CA PHE A 54 11.76 3.85 -13.99
C PHE A 54 11.76 4.62 -15.32
N LEU A 55 12.24 4.01 -16.40
CA LEU A 55 12.25 4.64 -17.74
C LEU A 55 10.83 4.93 -18.25
N LEU A 56 9.86 4.04 -17.98
CA LEU A 56 8.45 4.30 -18.27
C LEU A 56 7.90 5.47 -17.44
N SER A 57 8.17 5.48 -16.13
CA SER A 57 7.73 6.52 -15.22
C SER A 57 8.30 7.89 -15.58
N GLU A 58 9.54 7.96 -16.06
CA GLU A 58 10.16 9.20 -16.54
C GLU A 58 9.71 9.57 -17.97
N GLY A 59 9.01 8.67 -18.67
CA GLY A 59 8.58 8.87 -20.06
C GLY A 59 9.74 8.80 -21.06
N VAL A 60 10.84 8.14 -20.68
CA VAL A 60 11.98 7.84 -21.56
C VAL A 60 11.57 6.78 -22.57
N ILE A 61 10.79 5.79 -22.14
CA ILE A 61 10.17 4.79 -23.02
C ILE A 61 8.66 4.78 -22.82
N LEU A 62 7.92 4.36 -23.84
CA LEU A 62 6.48 4.13 -23.77
C LEU A 62 6.15 2.65 -23.98
N PHE A 63 7.00 1.94 -24.74
CA PHE A 63 6.84 0.53 -25.07
C PHE A 63 8.13 -0.23 -24.83
N LYS A 64 8.02 -1.54 -24.55
CA LYS A 64 9.18 -2.43 -24.46
C LYS A 64 10.03 -2.40 -25.73
N THR A 65 9.38 -2.20 -26.88
CA THR A 65 10.03 -2.11 -28.19
C THR A 65 10.88 -0.86 -28.40
N ASP A 66 10.80 0.14 -27.52
CA ASP A 66 11.64 1.33 -27.59
C ASP A 66 13.09 1.02 -27.15
N MET A 67 13.25 -0.05 -26.37
CA MET A 67 14.55 -0.59 -25.96
C MET A 67 15.06 -1.59 -27.00
N GLU A 68 16.31 -1.41 -27.39
CA GLU A 68 17.07 -2.36 -28.20
C GLU A 68 17.70 -3.44 -27.31
N SER A 69 18.30 -3.04 -26.19
CA SER A 69 18.87 -3.96 -25.20
C SER A 69 18.85 -3.39 -23.79
N LEU A 70 18.90 -4.30 -22.81
CA LEU A 70 19.10 -4.04 -21.39
C LEU A 70 20.10 -5.06 -20.87
N ASP A 71 21.25 -4.58 -20.40
CA ASP A 71 22.26 -5.38 -19.73
C ASP A 71 22.41 -4.92 -18.28
N ILE A 72 22.51 -5.85 -17.34
CA ILE A 72 22.54 -5.55 -15.91
C ILE A 72 23.75 -6.23 -15.29
N ASP A 73 24.67 -5.42 -14.77
CA ASP A 73 25.75 -5.85 -13.91
C ASP A 73 25.31 -5.69 -12.45
N GLU A 74 24.70 -6.74 -11.90
CA GLU A 74 24.23 -6.74 -10.51
C GLU A 74 25.36 -6.60 -9.49
N PHE A 75 26.59 -7.02 -9.84
CA PHE A 75 27.74 -6.96 -8.95
C PHE A 75 28.27 -5.53 -8.82
N ARG A 76 28.37 -4.82 -9.95
CA ARG A 76 28.77 -3.40 -9.96
C ARG A 76 27.62 -2.45 -9.66
N GLY A 77 26.38 -2.92 -9.76
CA GLY A 77 25.18 -2.11 -9.56
C GLY A 77 24.89 -1.21 -10.75
N PHE A 78 25.13 -1.69 -11.97
CA PHE A 78 24.93 -0.91 -13.20
C PHE A 78 23.90 -1.55 -14.13
N ALA A 79 23.13 -0.71 -14.82
CA ALA A 79 22.32 -1.11 -15.96
C ALA A 79 22.72 -0.31 -17.20
N TYR A 80 22.85 -0.98 -18.34
CA TYR A 80 23.12 -0.37 -19.63
C TYR A 80 21.94 -0.59 -20.55
N VAL A 81 21.29 0.51 -20.91
CA VAL A 81 20.11 0.53 -21.78
C VAL A 81 20.48 1.14 -23.12
N GLN A 82 20.21 0.41 -24.20
CA GLN A 82 20.27 0.97 -25.56
C GLN A 82 18.85 1.17 -26.07
N LEU A 83 18.56 2.36 -26.56
CA LEU A 83 17.25 2.73 -27.11
C LEU A 83 17.31 2.81 -28.63
N LYS A 84 16.25 2.36 -29.30
CA LYS A 84 16.18 2.37 -30.77
C LYS A 84 16.26 3.76 -31.35
N ASN A 85 15.60 4.73 -30.72
CA ASN A 85 15.66 6.11 -31.15
C ASN A 85 16.70 6.87 -30.31
N LYS A 86 17.90 7.03 -30.86
CA LYS A 86 19.02 7.72 -30.21
C LYS A 86 18.83 9.24 -30.13
N HIS A 87 17.82 9.81 -30.80
CA HIS A 87 17.52 11.25 -30.77
C HIS A 87 16.75 11.69 -29.51
N GLN A 88 16.79 10.92 -28.43
CA GLN A 88 16.13 11.34 -27.20
C GLN A 88 16.72 12.65 -26.67
N LYS A 89 15.80 13.52 -26.27
CA LYS A 89 16.07 14.88 -25.79
C LYS A 89 17.01 14.79 -24.59
N LYS A 90 18.01 15.68 -24.52
CA LYS A 90 18.96 15.77 -23.39
C LYS A 90 18.25 15.59 -22.05
N GLN A 91 18.90 14.94 -21.08
CA GLN A 91 18.44 14.73 -19.70
C GLN A 91 17.82 15.99 -19.05
N SER A 92 18.26 17.19 -19.47
CA SER A 92 17.68 18.48 -19.09
C SER A 92 16.20 18.66 -19.42
N TYR A 93 15.62 17.91 -20.36
CA TYR A 93 14.18 17.94 -20.65
C TYR A 93 13.36 17.09 -19.67
N TYR A 94 13.93 16.00 -19.15
CA TYR A 94 13.30 15.15 -18.15
C TYR A 94 13.35 15.78 -16.75
N SER A 95 14.32 16.68 -16.51
CA SER A 95 14.55 17.37 -15.23
C SER A 95 14.05 18.83 -15.18
N LYS A 96 13.55 19.39 -16.29
CA LYS A 96 13.05 20.77 -16.34
C LYS A 96 11.68 20.88 -15.68
N ARG A 97 11.64 21.57 -14.54
CA ARG A 97 10.40 21.98 -13.88
C ARG A 97 9.72 23.09 -14.67
N PHE A 98 8.45 22.90 -15.03
CA PHE A 98 7.65 23.96 -15.67
C PHE A 98 6.62 24.51 -14.67
N ILE A 99 6.77 25.77 -14.26
CA ILE A 99 5.77 26.50 -13.47
C ILE A 99 4.93 27.31 -14.47
N GLY A 100 3.83 26.73 -14.93
CA GLY A 100 2.90 27.40 -15.83
C GLY A 100 2.00 28.37 -15.07
N SER A 101 2.34 29.66 -15.09
CA SER A 101 1.43 30.74 -14.67
C SER A 101 0.44 31.06 -15.79
N CYS A 102 -0.65 30.31 -15.92
CA CYS A 102 -1.79 30.75 -16.75
C CYS A 102 -3.12 30.21 -16.20
N CYS A 103 -4.05 31.14 -16.03
CA CYS A 103 -5.43 30.94 -15.60
C CYS A 103 -6.17 29.94 -16.50
N GLY A 104 -6.69 28.85 -15.91
CA GLY A 104 -7.61 27.92 -16.58
C GLY A 104 -7.39 26.47 -16.17
N LYS A 105 -8.07 26.04 -15.09
CA LYS A 105 -8.09 24.66 -14.53
C LYS A 105 -6.71 24.15 -14.07
N SER A 106 -6.55 24.14 -12.75
CA SER A 106 -5.39 23.67 -11.98
C SER A 106 -4.68 22.46 -12.60
N ARG A 107 -3.56 22.68 -13.29
CA ARG A 107 -2.65 21.62 -13.74
C ARG A 107 -1.24 21.95 -13.26
N GLN A 108 -1.03 21.82 -11.95
CA GLN A 108 0.32 21.90 -11.36
C GLN A 108 1.04 20.56 -11.54
N PHE A 109 1.41 20.24 -12.78
CA PHE A 109 2.33 19.14 -13.06
C PHE A 109 3.76 19.68 -13.00
N TYR A 110 4.64 18.97 -12.29
CA TYR A 110 5.99 19.45 -12.00
C TYR A 110 6.92 19.35 -13.21
N PHE A 111 6.69 18.40 -14.12
CA PHE A 111 7.50 18.18 -15.32
C PHE A 111 6.66 18.19 -16.59
N GLU A 112 7.20 18.72 -17.69
CA GLU A 112 6.53 18.76 -19.01
C GLU A 112 6.15 17.35 -19.50
N ASN A 113 6.98 16.36 -19.19
CA ASN A 113 6.71 14.96 -19.53
C ASN A 113 5.52 14.37 -18.77
N ASP A 114 5.26 14.81 -17.54
CA ASP A 114 4.11 14.33 -16.76
C ASP A 114 2.80 14.72 -17.44
N VAL A 115 2.71 15.98 -17.89
CA VAL A 115 1.53 16.48 -18.63
C VAL A 115 1.26 15.65 -19.89
N ARG A 116 2.32 15.21 -20.58
CA ARG A 116 2.22 14.47 -21.84
C ARG A 116 1.84 13.01 -21.63
N THR A 117 2.28 12.39 -20.54
CA THR A 117 2.22 10.94 -20.33
C THR A 117 1.17 10.51 -19.31
N ALA A 118 0.88 11.33 -18.29
CA ALA A 118 -0.20 11.07 -17.36
C ALA A 118 -1.54 11.39 -18.04
N LYS A 119 -2.34 10.35 -18.28
CA LYS A 119 -3.67 10.49 -18.89
C LYS A 119 -4.74 10.40 -17.82
N THR A 120 -5.81 11.17 -18.01
CA THR A 120 -7.03 11.02 -17.22
C THR A 120 -7.55 9.59 -17.37
N SER A 121 -7.82 8.95 -16.23
CA SER A 121 -8.37 7.60 -16.20
C SER A 121 -9.76 7.58 -16.85
N MET A 122 -9.98 6.59 -17.71
CA MET A 122 -11.29 6.29 -18.30
C MET A 122 -11.90 5.02 -17.70
N THR A 123 -11.38 4.57 -16.54
CA THR A 123 -11.87 3.33 -15.93
C THR A 123 -13.33 3.46 -15.51
N THR A 124 -14.08 2.41 -15.76
CA THR A 124 -15.43 2.18 -15.24
C THR A 124 -15.43 1.15 -14.10
N ALA A 125 -14.25 0.62 -13.74
CA ALA A 125 -14.11 -0.33 -12.64
C ALA A 125 -14.64 0.27 -11.33
N SER A 126 -15.24 -0.58 -10.51
CA SER A 126 -15.73 -0.24 -9.17
C SER A 126 -15.31 -1.32 -8.18
N LEU A 127 -15.30 -0.97 -6.90
CA LEU A 127 -14.97 -1.86 -5.80
C LEU A 127 -16.04 -1.76 -4.72
N SER A 128 -16.36 -2.87 -4.05
CA SER A 128 -17.08 -2.80 -2.78
C SER A 128 -16.14 -2.35 -1.65
N ALA A 129 -16.71 -1.83 -0.57
CA ALA A 129 -15.96 -1.49 0.64
C ALA A 129 -15.18 -2.70 1.19
N ASP A 130 -15.77 -3.90 1.16
CA ASP A 130 -15.11 -5.13 1.58
C ASP A 130 -13.92 -5.50 0.70
N GLN A 131 -14.05 -5.34 -0.62
CA GLN A 131 -12.94 -5.61 -1.54
C GLN A 131 -11.76 -4.68 -1.27
N CYS A 132 -11.98 -3.40 -0.97
CA CYS A 132 -10.92 -2.47 -0.58
C CYS A 132 -10.14 -2.98 0.66
N ILE A 133 -10.87 -3.45 1.67
CA ILE A 133 -10.29 -3.97 2.93
C ILE A 133 -9.55 -5.28 2.66
N GLN A 134 -10.15 -6.21 1.92
CA GLN A 134 -9.59 -7.51 1.61
C GLN A 134 -8.31 -7.40 0.79
N LEU A 135 -8.28 -6.57 -0.25
CA LEU A 135 -7.09 -6.34 -1.06
C LEU A 135 -5.94 -5.76 -0.24
N MET A 136 -6.22 -4.81 0.67
CA MET A 136 -5.21 -4.26 1.57
C MET A 136 -4.71 -5.28 2.58
N LYS A 137 -5.58 -6.17 3.07
CA LYS A 137 -5.19 -7.29 3.92
C LYS A 137 -4.29 -8.26 3.16
N LYS A 138 -4.66 -8.65 1.95
CA LYS A 138 -3.84 -9.53 1.08
C LYS A 138 -2.46 -8.94 0.82
N LEU A 139 -2.36 -7.63 0.56
CA LEU A 139 -1.07 -6.97 0.37
C LEU A 139 -0.20 -7.12 1.62
N GLN A 140 -0.76 -6.83 2.79
CA GLN A 140 -0.04 -6.96 4.06
C GLN A 140 0.34 -8.43 4.33
N ASP A 141 -0.55 -9.37 4.04
CA ASP A 141 -0.34 -10.79 4.26
C ASP A 141 0.84 -11.32 3.42
N GLN A 142 0.94 -10.89 2.16
CA GLN A 142 2.01 -11.25 1.23
C GLN A 142 3.31 -10.42 1.39
N SER A 143 3.32 -9.38 2.24
CA SER A 143 4.48 -8.50 2.46
C SER A 143 5.53 -9.12 3.40
N TYR A 144 6.10 -10.28 3.03
CA TYR A 144 7.04 -11.05 3.87
C TYR A 144 8.27 -10.25 4.31
N LEU A 145 8.91 -9.53 3.38
CA LEU A 145 10.11 -8.76 3.70
C LEU A 145 9.81 -7.63 4.69
N PHE A 146 8.68 -6.94 4.52
CA PHE A 146 8.23 -5.94 5.48
C PHE A 146 7.89 -6.53 6.85
N LYS A 147 7.21 -7.69 6.90
CA LYS A 147 6.93 -8.39 8.17
C LYS A 147 8.21 -8.76 8.92
N LYS A 148 9.28 -9.08 8.20
CA LYS A 148 10.57 -9.44 8.79
C LYS A 148 11.43 -8.26 9.21
N THR A 149 11.44 -7.19 8.42
CA THR A 149 12.45 -6.11 8.58
C THR A 149 11.85 -4.74 8.88
N GLY A 150 10.55 -4.54 8.64
CA GLY A 150 9.89 -3.23 8.68
C GLY A 150 10.40 -2.22 7.64
N GLY A 151 11.43 -2.56 6.85
CA GLY A 151 12.24 -1.60 6.10
C GLY A 151 11.91 -1.48 4.62
N VAL A 152 10.74 -1.95 4.16
CA VAL A 152 10.36 -1.87 2.74
C VAL A 152 8.92 -1.40 2.53
N HIS A 153 8.69 -0.74 1.40
CA HIS A 153 7.38 -0.47 0.85
C HIS A 153 6.94 -1.60 -0.07
N ASN A 154 5.62 -1.82 -0.13
CA ASN A 154 5.01 -2.83 -0.99
C ASN A 154 3.96 -2.17 -1.87
N ALA A 155 3.90 -2.59 -3.12
CA ALA A 155 2.92 -2.17 -4.10
C ALA A 155 2.39 -3.41 -4.83
N ALA A 156 1.11 -3.41 -5.20
CA ALA A 156 0.51 -4.50 -5.96
C ALA A 156 -0.48 -4.00 -7.00
N ILE A 157 -0.54 -4.70 -8.13
CA ILE A 157 -1.65 -4.62 -9.07
C ILE A 157 -2.63 -5.73 -8.73
N CYS A 158 -3.88 -5.35 -8.55
CA CYS A 158 -4.95 -6.23 -8.14
C CYS A 158 -6.10 -6.21 -9.14
N SER A 159 -6.71 -7.37 -9.34
CA SER A 159 -8.12 -7.45 -9.78
C SER A 159 -9.05 -7.07 -8.63
N THR A 160 -10.37 -7.10 -8.86
CA THR A 160 -11.37 -6.84 -7.83
C THR A 160 -11.33 -7.85 -6.68
N ALA A 161 -10.82 -9.06 -6.94
CA ALA A 161 -10.78 -10.14 -5.96
C ALA A 161 -9.38 -10.46 -5.45
N ASP A 162 -8.34 -10.33 -6.26
CA ASP A 162 -7.01 -10.85 -5.92
C ASP A 162 -5.83 -10.04 -6.44
N ILE A 163 -4.68 -10.25 -5.79
CA ILE A 163 -3.38 -9.72 -6.20
C ILE A 163 -2.91 -10.48 -7.44
N ILE A 164 -2.60 -9.74 -8.50
CA ILE A 164 -2.02 -10.29 -9.73
C ILE A 164 -0.50 -10.28 -9.63
N VAL A 165 0.06 -9.17 -9.16
CA VAL A 165 1.49 -9.05 -8.90
C VAL A 165 1.73 -8.08 -7.75
N ASN A 166 2.72 -8.39 -6.91
CA ASN A 166 3.24 -7.49 -5.89
C ASN A 166 4.75 -7.24 -6.10
N ARG A 167 5.24 -6.09 -5.66
CA ARG A 167 6.66 -5.73 -5.64
C ARG A 167 7.00 -4.95 -4.39
N ALA A 168 8.23 -5.09 -3.94
CA ALA A 168 8.75 -4.43 -2.76
C ALA A 168 10.06 -3.69 -3.04
N ASP A 169 10.31 -2.63 -2.31
CA ASP A 169 11.60 -1.94 -2.31
C ASP A 169 11.73 -1.07 -1.04
N ILE A 170 12.96 -0.74 -0.62
CA ILE A 170 13.19 0.27 0.42
C ILE A 170 12.56 1.63 0.04
N GLY A 171 12.57 1.96 -1.26
CA GLY A 171 12.04 3.17 -1.81
C GLY A 171 10.60 2.96 -2.31
N ARG A 172 9.67 3.77 -1.79
CA ARG A 172 8.26 3.68 -2.21
C ARG A 172 8.04 3.90 -3.72
N HIS A 173 8.86 4.74 -4.34
CA HIS A 173 8.81 5.01 -5.79
C HIS A 173 9.39 3.83 -6.58
N ASN A 174 10.54 3.31 -6.15
CA ASN A 174 11.15 2.11 -6.74
C ASN A 174 10.22 0.89 -6.69
N ALA A 175 9.43 0.73 -5.62
CA ALA A 175 8.44 -0.34 -5.53
C ALA A 175 7.35 -0.22 -6.63
N LEU A 176 6.91 1.01 -6.92
CA LEU A 176 5.99 1.29 -8.02
C LEU A 176 6.64 1.12 -9.39
N ASP A 177 7.90 1.52 -9.53
CA ASP A 177 8.66 1.35 -10.77
C ASP A 177 8.85 -0.14 -11.07
N LYS A 178 9.33 -0.95 -10.11
CA LYS A 178 9.38 -2.41 -10.25
C LYS A 178 8.03 -3.00 -10.65
N LEU A 179 6.95 -2.55 -9.99
CA LEU A 179 5.60 -3.00 -10.31
C LEU A 179 5.21 -2.66 -11.77
N TYR A 180 5.51 -1.44 -12.22
CA TYR A 180 5.18 -1.00 -13.57
C TYR A 180 6.04 -1.71 -14.63
N GLY A 181 7.35 -1.84 -14.39
CA GLY A 181 8.24 -2.58 -15.27
C GLY A 181 7.83 -4.04 -15.40
N HIS A 182 7.45 -4.69 -14.30
CA HIS A 182 6.90 -6.04 -14.35
C HIS A 182 5.65 -6.13 -15.24
N CYS A 183 4.72 -5.18 -15.10
CA CYS A 183 3.50 -5.17 -15.91
C CYS A 183 3.82 -5.03 -17.40
N LEU A 184 4.77 -4.18 -17.78
CA LEU A 184 5.19 -4.02 -19.18
C LEU A 184 5.89 -5.28 -19.71
N LEU A 185 6.83 -5.83 -18.93
CA LEU A 185 7.62 -6.99 -19.33
C LEU A 185 6.77 -8.26 -19.53
N ASN A 186 5.71 -8.40 -18.75
CA ASN A 186 4.80 -9.55 -18.74
C ASN A 186 3.45 -9.28 -19.42
N HIS A 187 3.32 -8.15 -20.13
CA HIS A 187 2.10 -7.79 -20.87
C HIS A 187 0.82 -7.77 -20.02
N ILE A 188 0.93 -7.37 -18.74
CA ILE A 188 -0.21 -7.26 -17.82
C ILE A 188 -0.94 -5.95 -18.13
N THR A 189 -2.21 -6.05 -18.54
CA THR A 189 -3.09 -4.88 -18.68
C THR A 189 -3.43 -4.33 -17.30
N VAL A 190 -3.55 -3.00 -17.14
CA VAL A 190 -3.79 -2.40 -15.82
C VAL A 190 -4.99 -1.45 -15.75
N ARG A 191 -5.67 -1.19 -16.88
CA ARG A 191 -6.78 -0.20 -16.96
C ARG A 191 -8.02 -0.60 -16.15
N ASP A 192 -8.25 -1.90 -16.02
CA ASP A 192 -9.32 -2.54 -15.25
C ASP A 192 -8.87 -2.93 -13.83
N LYS A 193 -7.68 -2.47 -13.41
CA LYS A 193 -7.00 -2.95 -12.21
C LYS A 193 -6.74 -1.84 -11.21
N MET A 194 -6.42 -2.27 -9.99
CA MET A 194 -6.26 -1.39 -8.85
C MET A 194 -4.85 -1.46 -8.33
N LEU A 195 -4.31 -0.29 -8.01
CA LEU A 195 -3.03 -0.19 -7.34
C LEU A 195 -3.26 -0.22 -5.83
N VAL A 196 -2.68 -1.20 -5.15
CA VAL A 196 -2.71 -1.31 -3.69
C VAL A 196 -1.31 -1.04 -3.15
N PHE A 197 -1.17 -0.10 -2.23
CA PHE A 197 0.11 0.47 -1.87
C PHE A 197 0.26 0.67 -0.36
N SER A 198 1.45 0.38 0.18
CA SER A 198 1.72 0.56 1.61
C SER A 198 2.13 1.98 1.99
N GLY A 199 2.63 2.77 1.03
CA GLY A 199 3.15 4.12 1.25
C GLY A 199 2.10 5.23 1.16
N ARG A 200 2.50 6.45 1.55
CA ARG A 200 1.67 7.65 1.42
C ARG A 200 1.34 7.95 -0.03
N LEU A 201 0.14 8.48 -0.28
CA LEU A 201 -0.27 8.97 -1.60
C LEU A 201 0.24 10.40 -1.78
N SER A 202 1.43 10.55 -2.38
CA SER A 202 1.95 11.85 -2.84
C SER A 202 1.53 12.13 -4.28
N SER A 203 1.70 13.36 -4.74
CA SER A 203 1.50 13.72 -6.14
C SER A 203 2.35 12.86 -7.08
N GLU A 204 3.61 12.58 -6.74
CA GLU A 204 4.50 11.70 -7.52
C GLU A 204 3.96 10.26 -7.64
N VAL A 205 3.40 9.71 -6.55
CA VAL A 205 2.77 8.38 -6.55
C VAL A 205 1.53 8.37 -7.44
N LEU A 206 0.69 9.41 -7.36
CA LEU A 206 -0.50 9.54 -8.19
C LEU A 206 -0.15 9.76 -9.67
N THR A 207 0.90 10.52 -9.97
CA THR A 207 1.43 10.67 -11.33
C THR A 207 1.88 9.33 -11.90
N LYS A 208 2.64 8.53 -11.13
CA LYS A 208 3.05 7.17 -11.56
C LYS A 208 1.83 6.27 -11.78
N ALA A 209 0.86 6.28 -10.87
CA ALA A 209 -0.39 5.54 -11.02
C ALA A 209 -1.15 5.93 -12.31
N ALA A 210 -1.22 7.23 -12.62
CA ALA A 210 -1.84 7.73 -13.84
C ALA A 210 -1.08 7.30 -15.11
N LYS A 211 0.27 7.32 -15.08
CA LYS A 211 1.11 6.85 -16.19
C LYS A 211 0.98 5.35 -16.41
N MET A 212 0.85 4.57 -15.34
CA MET A 212 0.51 3.13 -15.42
C MET A 212 -0.86 2.95 -16.08
N GLY A 213 -1.81 3.86 -15.80
CA GLY A 213 -3.17 3.82 -16.32
C GLY A 213 -4.16 3.16 -15.37
N VAL A 214 -3.84 3.08 -14.08
CA VAL A 214 -4.77 2.61 -13.05
C VAL A 214 -5.73 3.72 -12.63
N GLY A 215 -7.01 3.38 -12.43
CA GLY A 215 -8.03 4.36 -12.08
C GLY A 215 -8.48 4.35 -10.61
N ILE A 216 -8.03 3.38 -9.82
CA ILE A 216 -8.30 3.29 -8.38
C ILE A 216 -6.99 2.97 -7.67
N VAL A 217 -6.68 3.75 -6.64
CA VAL A 217 -5.49 3.61 -5.81
C VAL A 217 -5.90 3.46 -4.35
N LEU A 218 -5.51 2.34 -3.75
CA LEU A 218 -5.78 1.97 -2.37
C LEU A 218 -4.48 2.09 -1.55
N SER A 219 -4.49 2.89 -0.48
CA SER A 219 -3.33 3.08 0.39
C SER A 219 -3.61 2.81 1.86
N LYS A 220 -2.64 2.15 2.52
CA LYS A 220 -2.61 2.00 3.98
C LYS A 220 -2.37 3.33 4.70
N ALA A 221 -1.76 4.30 4.03
CA ALA A 221 -1.26 5.54 4.62
C ALA A 221 -2.08 6.76 4.15
N ALA A 222 -1.64 7.94 4.61
CA ALA A 222 -2.30 9.21 4.31
C ALA A 222 -2.02 9.69 2.87
N PRO A 223 -2.98 10.39 2.24
CA PRO A 223 -2.71 11.25 1.09
C PRO A 223 -2.19 12.64 1.50
N THR A 224 -1.61 13.37 0.55
CA THR A 224 -1.34 14.81 0.67
C THR A 224 -2.43 15.62 -0.06
N ASP A 225 -2.63 16.89 0.31
CA ASP A 225 -3.59 17.80 -0.34
C ASP A 225 -3.41 17.84 -1.88
N LEU A 226 -2.15 18.00 -2.30
CA LEU A 226 -1.80 18.01 -3.72
C LEU A 226 -2.10 16.67 -4.42
N ALA A 227 -1.93 15.53 -3.74
CA ALA A 227 -2.27 14.24 -4.30
C ALA A 227 -3.78 14.08 -4.50
N ILE A 228 -4.60 14.62 -3.59
CA ILE A 228 -6.06 14.63 -3.70
C ILE A 228 -6.49 15.46 -4.91
N LYS A 229 -5.96 16.69 -5.05
CA LYS A 229 -6.22 17.55 -6.21
C LYS A 229 -5.86 16.87 -7.52
N LEU A 230 -4.68 16.24 -7.55
CA LEU A 230 -4.23 15.50 -8.74
C LEU A 230 -5.13 14.28 -9.04
N ALA A 231 -5.61 13.59 -8.01
CA ALA A 231 -6.53 12.48 -8.18
C ALA A 231 -7.87 12.94 -8.76
N GLU A 232 -8.39 14.10 -8.35
CA GLU A 232 -9.56 14.76 -8.97
C GLU A 232 -9.31 15.06 -10.46
N ASP A 233 -8.20 15.75 -10.78
CA ASP A 233 -7.87 16.14 -12.15
C ASP A 233 -7.65 14.95 -13.10
N LEU A 234 -7.10 13.84 -12.58
CA LEU A 234 -6.77 12.64 -13.35
C LEU A 234 -7.88 11.58 -13.31
N ASN A 235 -9.04 11.87 -12.74
CA ASN A 235 -10.15 10.93 -12.60
C ASN A 235 -9.78 9.63 -11.86
N ILE A 236 -8.88 9.71 -10.88
CA ILE A 236 -8.40 8.59 -10.06
C ILE A 236 -9.17 8.57 -8.73
N THR A 237 -9.68 7.40 -8.34
CA THR A 237 -10.25 7.19 -7.01
C THR A 237 -9.12 6.92 -6.01
N ALA A 238 -8.88 7.85 -5.10
CA ALA A 238 -7.85 7.73 -4.06
C ALA A 238 -8.49 7.34 -2.73
N VAL A 239 -8.11 6.17 -2.22
CA VAL A 239 -8.55 5.66 -0.91
C VAL A 239 -7.34 5.57 0.01
N GLY A 240 -7.43 6.19 1.19
CA GLY A 240 -6.33 6.24 2.16
C GLY A 240 -6.73 5.68 3.51
N PHE A 241 -5.73 5.50 4.38
CA PHE A 241 -5.89 4.97 5.72
C PHE A 241 -6.63 3.63 5.80
N ILE A 242 -6.45 2.75 4.81
CA ILE A 242 -7.07 1.42 4.84
C ILE A 242 -6.40 0.56 5.92
N ARG A 243 -7.06 0.45 7.07
CA ARG A 243 -6.61 -0.34 8.24
C ARG A 243 -7.80 -0.62 9.14
N ASN A 244 -7.72 -1.70 9.92
CA ASN A 244 -8.70 -1.99 10.96
C ASN A 244 -10.17 -2.02 10.48
N CYS A 245 -10.43 -2.51 9.26
CA CYS A 245 -11.76 -2.50 8.64
C CYS A 245 -12.35 -1.06 8.45
N THR A 246 -11.48 -0.04 8.32
CA THR A 246 -11.86 1.35 8.05
C THR A 246 -10.97 1.95 6.97
N PHE A 247 -11.48 2.94 6.24
CA PHE A 247 -10.75 3.72 5.25
C PHE A 247 -11.48 5.03 4.94
N ASN A 248 -10.79 5.95 4.28
CA ASN A 248 -11.36 7.21 3.80
C ASN A 248 -11.22 7.28 2.28
N VAL A 249 -12.30 7.66 1.58
CA VAL A 249 -12.26 7.93 0.15
C VAL A 249 -12.09 9.43 -0.05
N TYR A 250 -11.04 9.82 -0.77
CA TYR A 250 -10.65 11.22 -0.94
C TYR A 250 -11.04 11.81 -2.30
N SER A 251 -11.30 10.97 -3.29
CA SER A 251 -11.71 11.40 -4.63
C SER A 251 -12.56 10.32 -5.31
N HIS A 252 -13.46 10.75 -6.20
CA HIS A 252 -14.30 9.85 -7.03
C HIS A 252 -14.96 8.70 -6.24
N SER A 253 -15.62 9.04 -5.12
CA SER A 253 -16.21 8.07 -4.19
C SER A 253 -17.29 7.18 -4.80
N TYR A 254 -17.93 7.63 -5.88
CA TYR A 254 -18.95 6.87 -6.60
C TYR A 254 -18.47 5.51 -7.14
N ARG A 255 -17.15 5.29 -7.28
CA ARG A 255 -16.56 3.98 -7.66
C ARG A 255 -16.42 3.00 -6.50
N ILE A 256 -16.58 3.46 -5.25
CA ILE A 256 -16.59 2.59 -4.07
C ILE A 256 -18.05 2.38 -3.67
N LYS A 257 -18.52 1.14 -3.74
CA LYS A 257 -19.88 0.75 -3.40
C LYS A 257 -19.96 0.27 -1.96
N GLU A 258 -21.00 0.70 -1.26
CA GLU A 258 -21.40 0.08 0.00
C GLU A 258 -21.80 -1.37 -0.28
N ASN A 259 -21.57 -2.25 0.68
CA ASN A 259 -22.11 -3.60 0.58
C ASN A 259 -23.64 -3.49 0.64
N GLU A 260 -24.34 -4.25 -0.19
CA GLU A 260 -25.80 -4.37 -0.05
C GLU A 260 -26.11 -4.84 1.37
N LYS A 261 -26.96 -4.09 2.08
CA LYS A 261 -27.49 -4.51 3.38
C LYS A 261 -28.44 -5.68 3.12
N GLY A 262 -27.89 -6.89 2.95
CA GLY A 262 -28.65 -8.10 3.15
C GLY A 262 -29.21 -8.11 4.57
N ASP A 263 -30.42 -8.64 4.74
CA ASP A 263 -31.21 -8.69 5.97
C ASP A 263 -30.61 -9.61 7.06
N THR A 264 -29.29 -9.62 7.16
CA THR A 264 -28.50 -10.30 8.17
C THR A 264 -27.93 -9.25 9.11
N THR A 265 -28.37 -9.32 10.35
CA THR A 265 -27.80 -8.68 11.53
C THR A 265 -26.28 -8.48 11.44
N MET A 266 -25.87 -7.22 11.52
CA MET A 266 -24.51 -6.73 11.77
C MET A 266 -23.35 -7.44 11.06
N SER A 267 -22.90 -6.82 9.96
CA SER A 267 -21.61 -7.04 9.32
C SER A 267 -20.45 -6.94 10.33
N SER A 268 -19.99 -8.08 10.82
CA SER A 268 -18.70 -8.24 11.51
C SER A 268 -17.60 -8.42 10.47
N CYS A 269 -16.52 -7.66 10.63
CA CYS A 269 -15.23 -7.83 9.96
C CYS A 269 -14.87 -9.34 9.91
N ASN A 270 -14.68 -9.93 8.72
CA ASN A 270 -14.26 -11.33 8.51
C ASN A 270 -12.80 -11.57 8.96
N ILE A 271 -12.49 -11.26 10.21
CA ILE A 271 -11.30 -11.72 10.91
C ILE A 271 -11.81 -12.60 12.02
N ASP A 272 -11.67 -13.90 11.82
CA ASP A 272 -11.86 -14.86 12.90
C ASP A 272 -10.78 -14.61 13.95
N HIS A 273 -11.21 -14.06 15.08
CA HIS A 273 -10.38 -13.89 16.25
C HIS A 273 -10.24 -15.25 16.94
N SER A 274 -9.00 -15.72 17.07
CA SER A 274 -8.71 -16.90 17.89
C SER A 274 -9.07 -16.62 19.35
N LYS A 275 -9.44 -17.66 20.11
CA LYS A 275 -9.71 -17.53 21.55
C LYS A 275 -8.57 -16.81 22.28
N ASP A 276 -7.32 -17.13 21.94
CA ASP A 276 -6.14 -16.48 22.53
C ASP A 276 -6.11 -14.97 22.27
N SER A 277 -6.44 -14.54 21.05
CA SER A 277 -6.49 -13.11 20.69
C SER A 277 -7.59 -12.36 21.47
N VAL A 278 -8.75 -12.99 21.66
CA VAL A 278 -9.83 -12.43 22.48
C VAL A 278 -9.43 -12.37 23.95
N TYR A 279 -8.75 -13.40 24.45
CA TYR A 279 -8.29 -13.47 25.82
C TYR A 279 -7.21 -12.42 26.13
N GLU A 280 -6.20 -12.26 25.27
CA GLU A 280 -5.21 -11.18 25.38
C GLU A 280 -5.88 -9.80 25.39
N LYS A 281 -6.91 -9.63 24.55
CA LYS A 281 -7.65 -8.38 24.51
C LYS A 281 -8.44 -8.14 25.79
N LEU A 282 -9.09 -9.16 26.33
CA LEU A 282 -9.80 -9.09 27.62
C LEU A 282 -8.86 -8.70 28.76
N GLU A 283 -7.68 -9.32 28.85
CA GLU A 283 -6.66 -8.99 29.85
C GLU A 283 -6.17 -7.55 29.70
N SER A 284 -5.99 -7.06 28.46
CA SER A 284 -5.59 -5.66 28.21
C SER A 284 -6.61 -4.61 28.72
N GLN A 285 -7.88 -5.00 28.89
CA GLN A 285 -8.96 -4.10 29.30
C GLN A 285 -9.41 -4.32 30.75
N LYS A 286 -8.77 -5.23 31.49
CA LYS A 286 -9.17 -5.67 32.83
C LYS A 286 -9.38 -4.53 33.83
N GLN A 287 -8.56 -3.49 33.78
CA GLN A 287 -8.63 -2.34 34.69
C GLN A 287 -9.78 -1.37 34.37
N HIS A 288 -10.37 -1.47 33.18
CA HIS A 288 -11.42 -0.56 32.71
C HIS A 288 -12.82 -1.21 32.72
N LEU A 289 -12.88 -2.55 32.70
CA LEU A 289 -14.12 -3.32 32.74
C LEU A 289 -14.67 -3.46 34.16
N PRO A 290 -16.01 -3.51 34.33
CA PRO A 290 -16.60 -3.97 35.58
C PRO A 290 -16.12 -5.38 35.93
N SER A 291 -15.71 -5.62 37.19
CA SER A 291 -15.12 -6.89 37.61
C SER A 291 -16.04 -8.09 37.40
N SER A 292 -17.37 -7.89 37.54
CA SER A 292 -18.38 -8.91 37.24
C SER A 292 -18.36 -9.32 35.77
N LEU A 293 -18.34 -8.35 34.86
CA LEU A 293 -18.35 -8.57 33.42
C LEU A 293 -17.05 -9.23 32.93
N TYR A 294 -15.90 -8.80 33.45
CA TYR A 294 -14.62 -9.44 33.15
C TYR A 294 -14.63 -10.93 33.53
N ASN A 295 -15.14 -11.27 34.72
CA ASN A 295 -15.21 -12.65 35.18
C ASN A 295 -16.16 -13.50 34.31
N SER A 296 -17.32 -12.95 33.91
CA SER A 296 -18.25 -13.65 33.01
C SER A 296 -17.64 -13.88 31.63
N CYS A 297 -17.01 -12.87 31.03
CA CYS A 297 -16.30 -13.02 29.76
C CYS A 297 -15.18 -14.07 29.84
N LYS A 298 -14.39 -14.04 30.92
CA LYS A 298 -13.29 -14.98 31.14
C LYS A 298 -13.80 -16.42 31.28
N LYS A 299 -14.88 -16.61 32.04
CA LYS A 299 -15.54 -17.92 32.19
C LYS A 299 -16.06 -18.42 30.84
N LYS A 300 -16.74 -17.58 30.08
CA LYS A 300 -17.32 -17.96 28.79
C LYS A 300 -16.26 -18.27 27.74
N LEU A 301 -15.13 -17.56 27.74
CA LEU A 301 -14.01 -17.85 26.83
C LEU A 301 -13.33 -19.20 27.10
N ASN A 302 -13.43 -19.72 28.32
CA ASN A 302 -13.00 -21.08 28.65
C ASN A 302 -14.01 -22.15 28.16
N GLU A 303 -15.23 -21.76 27.82
CA GLU A 303 -16.22 -22.61 27.14
C GLU A 303 -16.02 -22.52 25.61
N ASP A 304 -16.59 -23.46 24.83
CA ASP A 304 -16.58 -23.36 23.37
C ASP A 304 -17.62 -22.34 22.90
N LEU A 305 -17.14 -21.12 22.57
CA LEU A 305 -17.89 -20.10 21.86
C LEU A 305 -17.83 -20.32 20.35
N GLN A 306 -18.96 -20.11 19.68
CA GLN A 306 -19.01 -20.00 18.23
C GLN A 306 -18.16 -18.81 17.75
N GLN A 307 -17.59 -18.92 16.55
CA GLN A 307 -16.65 -17.95 15.99
C GLN A 307 -17.24 -16.53 15.91
N ASP A 308 -18.51 -16.40 15.56
CA ASP A 308 -19.20 -15.10 15.49
C ASP A 308 -19.22 -14.39 16.84
N LYS A 309 -19.44 -15.13 17.93
CA LYS A 309 -19.43 -14.59 19.29
C LYS A 309 -18.03 -14.18 19.73
N LEU A 310 -16.99 -14.93 19.35
CA LEU A 310 -15.59 -14.54 19.61
C LEU A 310 -15.24 -13.21 18.95
N ASN A 311 -15.66 -13.06 17.70
CA ASN A 311 -15.43 -11.83 16.93
C ASN A 311 -16.15 -10.64 17.58
N GLU A 312 -17.41 -10.83 17.99
CA GLU A 312 -18.20 -9.79 18.63
C GLU A 312 -17.63 -9.35 19.99
N VAL A 313 -17.21 -10.31 20.84
CA VAL A 313 -16.56 -10.01 22.12
C VAL A 313 -15.27 -9.22 21.90
N PHE A 314 -14.42 -9.62 20.93
CA PHE A 314 -13.20 -8.88 20.62
C PHE A 314 -13.49 -7.43 20.23
N HIS A 315 -14.49 -7.20 19.39
CA HIS A 315 -14.86 -5.87 18.92
C HIS A 315 -15.40 -4.98 20.04
N LEU A 316 -16.23 -5.52 20.94
CA LEU A 316 -16.75 -4.76 22.08
C LEU A 316 -15.62 -4.35 23.05
N LEU A 317 -14.58 -5.17 23.19
CA LEU A 317 -13.39 -4.90 23.99
C LEU A 317 -12.39 -3.94 23.31
N LYS A 318 -12.51 -3.70 21.99
CA LYS A 318 -11.57 -2.87 21.23
C LYS A 318 -11.72 -1.40 21.61
N LYS A 319 -10.62 -0.80 22.09
CA LYS A 319 -10.56 0.60 22.58
C LYS A 319 -11.60 0.91 23.66
N TYR A 320 -11.94 -0.09 24.49
CA TYR A 320 -12.92 0.09 25.55
C TYR A 320 -12.44 1.12 26.57
N ASP A 321 -11.14 1.15 26.87
CA ASP A 321 -10.45 2.19 27.65
C ASP A 321 -10.78 3.63 27.21
N LEU A 322 -10.84 3.87 25.90
CA LEU A 322 -11.07 5.18 25.30
C LEU A 322 -12.55 5.56 25.13
N ALA A 323 -13.48 4.64 25.36
CA ALA A 323 -14.92 4.88 25.22
C ALA A 323 -15.46 5.81 26.33
N ASP A 324 -16.43 6.65 25.98
CA ASP A 324 -17.15 7.47 26.94
C ASP A 324 -18.11 6.64 27.82
N TYR A 325 -18.78 7.28 28.77
CA TYR A 325 -19.64 6.58 29.74
C TYR A 325 -20.82 5.87 29.06
N ASP A 326 -21.51 6.53 28.13
CA ASP A 326 -22.70 5.98 27.49
C ASP A 326 -22.34 4.84 26.54
N GLU A 327 -21.23 4.99 25.81
CA GLU A 327 -20.68 3.94 24.95
C GLU A 327 -20.24 2.72 25.77
N LYS A 328 -19.61 2.93 26.94
CA LYS A 328 -19.25 1.84 27.86
C LYS A 328 -20.50 1.10 28.35
N GLN A 329 -21.57 1.80 28.72
CA GLN A 329 -22.82 1.16 29.15
C GLN A 329 -23.46 0.33 28.02
N ALA A 330 -23.51 0.86 26.80
CA ALA A 330 -24.04 0.13 25.65
C ALA A 330 -23.22 -1.14 25.33
N ARG A 331 -21.88 -1.04 25.38
CA ARG A 331 -20.97 -2.19 25.19
C ARG A 331 -21.11 -3.21 26.31
N ASN A 332 -21.23 -2.78 27.56
CA ASN A 332 -21.42 -3.66 28.72
C ASN A 332 -22.70 -4.47 28.60
N LYS A 333 -23.81 -3.84 28.20
CA LYS A 333 -25.09 -4.53 27.99
C LYS A 333 -24.97 -5.62 26.93
N LYS A 334 -24.28 -5.34 25.82
CA LYS A 334 -24.04 -6.33 24.75
C LYS A 334 -23.11 -7.45 25.18
N LEU A 335 -21.98 -7.11 25.83
CA LEU A 335 -21.04 -8.09 26.37
C LEU A 335 -21.75 -9.04 27.33
N PHE A 336 -22.59 -8.51 28.23
CA PHE A 336 -23.34 -9.30 29.19
C PHE A 336 -24.27 -10.31 28.51
N TYR A 337 -25.02 -9.89 27.49
CA TYR A 337 -25.89 -10.78 26.71
C TYR A 337 -25.14 -11.88 25.94
N LEU A 338 -23.88 -11.63 25.55
CA LEU A 338 -23.06 -12.61 24.84
C LEU A 338 -22.44 -13.67 25.75
N VAL A 339 -22.32 -13.37 27.05
CA VAL A 339 -21.56 -14.18 28.02
C VAL A 339 -22.40 -14.77 29.15
N GLU A 340 -23.66 -14.36 29.32
CA GLU A 340 -24.71 -15.20 29.93
C GLU A 340 -25.15 -16.28 28.94
#